data_AF-A0A453Q312-F1
#
_entry.id   AF-A0A453Q312-F1
#
_cell.length_a   1.000
_cell.length_b   1.000
_cell.length_c   1.000
_cell.angle_alpha   90.00
_cell.angle_beta   90.00
_cell.angle_gamma   90.00
#
_symmetry.space_group_name_H-M   'P 1'
#
loop_
_entity.id
_entity.type
_entity.pdbx_description
1 polymer ?
#
loop_
_entity_poly.entity_id
_entity_poly.type
_entity_poly.pdbx_seq_one_letter_code
_entity_poly.pdbx_strand_id
1 'polypeptide(L)'
;SVFAENKFAVGSGAKSVSICYYEQENNWWISKVIRKKHESSVTSVAWHPNNIHLATTSTDGKCRVFSTIIKGVDTRGPQAGASVDWKFGEQIAQLDLSPTWAFGVRWSPSGKTLAYAGHSSMIYFVDDVEGSPAAQNLALRDLPLRDVDSFCF
;
A
#
# COMPACT_ATOMS: atom_id res chain seq x y z
N SER A 1 20.75 1.52 -0.86
CA SER A 1 20.77 1.37 -2.32
C SER A 1 19.53 2.06 -2.87
N VAL A 2 19.69 2.92 -3.87
CA VAL A 2 18.57 3.60 -4.53
C VAL A 2 17.93 2.58 -5.46
N PHE A 3 16.90 1.88 -5.01
CA PHE A 3 15.98 1.25 -5.94
C PHE A 3 15.22 2.40 -6.58
N ALA A 4 15.53 2.72 -7.84
CA ALA A 4 14.77 3.70 -8.59
C ALA A 4 13.35 3.16 -8.76
N GLU A 5 12.38 3.84 -8.16
CA GLU A 5 10.96 3.57 -8.40
C GLU A 5 10.69 3.80 -9.89
N ASN A 6 10.41 2.72 -10.63
CA ASN A 6 10.05 2.75 -12.06
C ASN A 6 8.56 3.09 -12.28
N LYS A 7 7.81 3.22 -11.18
CA LYS A 7 6.38 3.50 -11.13
C LYS A 7 6.10 4.51 -10.02
N PHE A 8 5.04 5.30 -10.17
CA PHE A 8 4.48 6.08 -9.07
C PHE A 8 2.99 5.80 -8.92
N ALA A 9 2.46 6.03 -7.72
CA ALA A 9 1.06 5.78 -7.40
C ALA A 9 0.36 7.07 -6.98
N VAL A 10 -0.90 7.23 -7.42
CA VAL A 10 -1.75 8.37 -7.06
C VAL A 10 -3.08 7.85 -6.54
N GLY A 11 -3.29 7.99 -5.23
CA GLY A 11 -4.61 7.86 -4.61
C GLY A 11 -5.48 9.08 -4.92
N SER A 12 -6.79 8.89 -5.04
CA SER A 12 -7.71 9.98 -5.41
C SER A 12 -9.04 9.92 -4.64
N GLY A 13 -9.73 11.07 -4.59
CA GLY A 13 -11.11 11.18 -4.12
C GLY A 13 -12.14 10.45 -4.99
N ALA A 14 -11.74 10.00 -6.19
CA ALA A 14 -12.56 9.17 -7.09
C ALA A 14 -12.60 7.68 -6.68
N LYS A 15 -12.13 7.35 -5.46
CA LYS A 15 -12.11 5.99 -4.91
C LYS A 15 -11.23 5.03 -5.73
N SER A 16 -10.20 5.58 -6.37
CA SER A 16 -9.30 4.85 -7.26
C SER A 16 -7.84 5.18 -7.00
N VAL A 17 -6.99 4.23 -7.36
CA VAL A 17 -5.53 4.37 -7.32
C VAL A 17 -4.99 4.20 -8.73
N SER A 18 -4.27 5.21 -9.23
CA SER A 18 -3.59 5.17 -10.52
C SER A 18 -2.13 4.78 -10.31
N ILE A 19 -1.67 3.75 -11.02
CA ILE A 19 -0.27 3.34 -11.09
C ILE A 19 0.28 3.79 -12.43
N CYS A 20 1.20 4.73 -12.38
CA CYS A 20 1.77 5.38 -13.55
C CYS A 20 3.20 4.91 -13.77
N TYR A 21 3.56 4.63 -15.02
CA TYR A 21 4.88 4.16 -15.41
C TYR A 21 5.25 4.66 -16.80
N TYR A 22 6.54 4.73 -17.08
CA TYR A 22 7.04 5.20 -18.36
C TYR A 22 7.23 4.04 -19.34
N GLU A 23 6.62 4.13 -20.52
CA GLU A 23 6.83 3.17 -21.60
C GLU A 23 7.88 3.70 -22.57
N GLN A 24 9.09 3.13 -22.52
CA GLN A 24 10.24 3.61 -23.29
C GLN A 24 10.03 3.50 -24.80
N GLU A 25 9.40 2.42 -25.27
CA GLU A 25 9.20 2.15 -26.71
C GLU A 25 8.43 3.28 -27.40
N ASN A 26 7.45 3.85 -26.72
CA ASN A 26 6.56 4.88 -27.25
C ASN A 26 6.83 6.28 -26.64
N ASN A 27 7.81 6.40 -25.74
CA ASN A 27 8.25 7.66 -25.12
C ASN A 27 7.12 8.46 -24.43
N TRP A 28 6.27 7.79 -23.63
CA TRP A 28 5.14 8.40 -22.93
C TRP A 28 4.81 7.69 -21.60
N TRP A 29 4.01 8.36 -20.76
CA TRP A 29 3.54 7.82 -19.48
C TRP A 29 2.20 7.10 -19.62
N ILE A 30 2.13 5.87 -19.11
CA ILE A 30 0.91 5.07 -19.04
C ILE A 30 0.38 5.05 -17.61
N SER A 31 -0.94 5.17 -17.45
CA SER A 31 -1.62 5.01 -16.16
C SER A 31 -2.56 3.80 -16.17
N LYS A 32 -2.30 2.82 -15.31
CA LYS A 32 -3.23 1.72 -15.02
C LYS A 32 -3.97 1.99 -13.71
N VAL A 33 -5.29 1.83 -13.70
CA VAL A 33 -6.13 2.26 -12.57
C VAL A 33 -6.75 1.07 -11.84
N ILE A 34 -6.57 1.02 -10.53
CA ILE A 34 -7.31 0.16 -9.61
C ILE A 34 -8.62 0.87 -9.28
N ARG A 35 -9.75 0.32 -9.76
CA ARG A 35 -11.09 0.89 -9.58
C ARG A 35 -11.98 -0.04 -8.78
N LYS A 36 -13.02 0.52 -8.13
CA LYS A 36 -14.08 -0.24 -7.43
C LYS A 36 -13.55 -1.13 -6.29
N LYS A 37 -12.42 -0.76 -5.69
CA LYS A 37 -11.84 -1.44 -4.51
C LYS A 37 -11.97 -0.63 -3.22
N HIS A 38 -12.15 0.68 -3.34
CA HIS A 38 -12.39 1.59 -2.22
C HIS A 38 -13.84 2.08 -2.24
N GLU A 39 -14.40 2.30 -1.06
CA GLU A 39 -15.76 2.84 -0.91
C GLU A 39 -15.76 4.36 -0.71
N SER A 40 -14.59 4.95 -0.46
CA SER A 40 -14.38 6.37 -0.23
C SER A 40 -13.03 6.85 -0.76
N SER A 41 -12.63 8.08 -0.44
CA SER A 41 -11.38 8.70 -0.90
C SER A 41 -10.15 7.93 -0.41
N VAL A 42 -9.20 7.67 -1.31
CA VAL A 42 -7.88 7.15 -0.93
C VAL A 42 -7.06 8.29 -0.33
N THR A 43 -6.54 8.09 0.87
CA THR A 43 -5.91 9.14 1.69
C THR A 43 -4.39 9.06 1.72
N SER A 44 -3.82 7.86 1.61
CA SER A 44 -2.38 7.65 1.47
C SER A 44 -2.08 6.35 0.72
N VAL A 45 -0.85 6.27 0.22
CA VAL A 45 -0.30 5.10 -0.48
C VAL A 45 1.13 4.87 -0.02
N ALA A 46 1.55 3.60 0.10
CA ALA A 46 2.92 3.24 0.45
C ALA A 46 3.39 2.03 -0.34
N TRP A 47 4.50 2.18 -1.06
CA TRP A 47 5.15 1.11 -1.78
C TRP A 47 5.81 0.13 -0.81
N HIS A 48 5.57 -1.15 -1.02
CA HIS A 48 6.36 -2.19 -0.38
C HIS A 48 7.77 -2.20 -1.03
N PRO A 49 8.85 -2.52 -0.28
CA PRO A 49 10.22 -2.55 -0.82
C PRO A 49 10.44 -3.47 -2.03
N ASN A 50 9.55 -4.43 -2.27
CA ASN A 50 9.55 -5.28 -3.46
C ASN A 50 9.07 -4.59 -4.74
N ASN A 51 8.57 -3.35 -4.66
CA ASN A 51 8.06 -2.56 -5.77
C ASN A 51 6.88 -3.19 -6.56
N ILE A 52 6.25 -4.23 -5.98
CA ILE A 52 5.12 -4.97 -6.57
C ILE A 52 3.86 -4.75 -5.73
N HIS A 53 3.98 -4.68 -4.40
CA HIS A 53 2.84 -4.46 -3.51
C HIS A 53 2.71 -2.99 -3.15
N LEU A 54 1.46 -2.52 -3.10
CA LEU A 54 1.13 -1.16 -2.70
C LEU A 54 0.07 -1.22 -1.59
N ALA A 55 0.40 -0.63 -0.43
CA ALA A 55 -0.55 -0.41 0.63
C ALA A 55 -1.27 0.93 0.42
N THR A 56 -2.53 0.99 0.84
CA THR A 56 -3.41 2.13 0.63
C THR A 56 -4.32 2.29 1.84
N THR A 57 -4.61 3.52 2.22
CA THR A 57 -5.59 3.88 3.26
C THR A 57 -6.70 4.72 2.66
N SER A 58 -7.86 4.71 3.32
CA SER A 58 -9.03 5.40 2.81
C SER A 58 -9.93 5.93 3.92
N THR A 59 -10.75 6.93 3.59
CA THR A 59 -11.79 7.47 4.48
C THR A 59 -12.96 6.50 4.71
N ASP A 60 -12.95 5.31 4.10
CA ASP A 60 -13.82 4.19 4.50
C ASP A 60 -13.28 3.43 5.74
N GLY A 61 -12.13 3.86 6.27
CA GLY A 61 -11.50 3.32 7.48
C GLY A 61 -10.67 2.06 7.26
N LYS A 62 -10.47 1.67 6.00
CA LYS A 62 -9.83 0.42 5.62
C LYS A 62 -8.39 0.68 5.15
N CYS A 63 -7.48 -0.22 5.51
CA CYS A 63 -6.17 -0.33 4.87
C CYS A 63 -6.20 -1.53 3.91
N ARG A 64 -5.74 -1.37 2.67
CA ARG A 64 -5.74 -2.44 1.66
C ARG A 64 -4.37 -2.55 1.00
N VAL A 65 -3.98 -3.78 0.67
CA VAL A 65 -2.77 -4.07 -0.10
C VAL A 65 -3.14 -4.65 -1.44
N PHE A 66 -2.58 -4.08 -2.51
CA PHE A 66 -2.82 -4.51 -3.88
C PHE A 66 -1.54 -4.97 -4.56
N SER A 67 -1.68 -5.94 -5.46
CA SER A 67 -0.67 -6.20 -6.48
C SER A 67 -0.72 -5.11 -7.55
N THR A 68 0.44 -4.55 -7.85
CA THR A 68 0.63 -3.54 -8.90
C THR A 68 1.58 -4.03 -9.98
N ILE A 69 1.69 -5.35 -10.14
CA ILE A 69 2.59 -5.95 -11.13
C ILE A 69 2.20 -5.55 -12.55
N ILE A 70 3.18 -5.07 -13.33
CA ILE A 70 3.04 -4.69 -14.72
C ILE A 70 4.07 -5.50 -15.52
N LYS A 71 3.56 -6.43 -16.34
CA LYS A 71 4.38 -7.26 -17.23
C LYS A 71 5.23 -6.37 -18.14
N GLY A 72 6.53 -6.67 -18.25
CA GLY A 72 7.49 -5.92 -19.06
C GLY A 72 8.09 -4.68 -18.35
N VAL A 73 7.49 -4.23 -17.24
CA VAL A 73 8.00 -3.10 -16.45
C VAL A 73 8.64 -3.58 -15.16
N ASP A 74 8.00 -4.55 -14.50
CA ASP A 74 8.48 -5.12 -13.25
C ASP A 74 9.33 -6.36 -13.49
N THR A 75 10.53 -6.38 -12.91
CA THR A 75 11.35 -7.58 -12.78
C THR A 75 11.05 -8.24 -11.44
N ARG A 76 10.55 -9.49 -11.45
CA ARG A 76 10.42 -10.27 -10.21
C ARG A 76 11.82 -10.45 -9.61
N GLY A 77 12.04 -9.87 -8.43
CA GLY A 77 13.29 -10.07 -7.70
C GLY A 77 13.47 -11.54 -7.27
N PRO A 78 14.71 -11.97 -6.96
CA PRO A 78 15.00 -13.34 -6.56
C PRO A 78 14.30 -13.79 -5.26
N GLN A 79 13.72 -12.86 -4.49
CA GLN A 79 12.96 -13.15 -3.26
C GLN A 79 11.46 -13.41 -3.49
N ALA A 80 10.96 -13.26 -4.71
CA ALA A 80 9.60 -13.70 -5.04
C ALA A 80 9.61 -15.24 -5.11
N GLY A 81 9.32 -15.88 -3.98
CA GLY A 81 9.06 -17.32 -3.92
C GLY A 81 8.07 -17.72 -5.03
N ALA A 82 8.28 -18.89 -5.61
CA ALA A 82 7.65 -19.35 -6.84
C ALA A 82 6.11 -19.59 -6.79
N SER A 83 5.37 -19.05 -5.82
CA SER A 83 4.04 -19.60 -5.50
C SER A 83 2.81 -18.79 -5.93
N VAL A 84 2.89 -17.51 -6.34
CA VAL A 84 1.66 -16.78 -6.71
C VAL A 84 1.82 -15.88 -7.94
N ASP A 85 1.03 -16.17 -8.98
CA ASP A 85 0.92 -15.34 -10.19
C ASP A 85 -0.13 -14.23 -9.99
N TRP A 86 0.19 -13.26 -9.15
CA TRP A 86 -0.67 -12.12 -8.88
C TRP A 86 -0.98 -11.32 -10.16
N LYS A 87 -2.22 -10.84 -10.29
CA LYS A 87 -2.63 -9.95 -11.38
C LYS A 87 -2.64 -8.49 -10.92
N PHE A 88 -2.42 -7.57 -11.86
CA PHE A 88 -2.56 -6.13 -11.59
C PHE A 88 -3.94 -5.83 -10.97
N GLY A 89 -3.95 -5.08 -9.86
CA GLY A 89 -5.16 -4.67 -9.16
C GLY A 89 -5.82 -5.75 -8.28
N GLU A 90 -5.17 -6.91 -8.15
CA GLU A 90 -5.59 -7.93 -7.22
C GLU A 90 -5.43 -7.45 -5.78
N GLN A 91 -6.47 -7.62 -4.96
CA GLN A 91 -6.45 -7.24 -3.56
C GLN A 91 -5.90 -8.40 -2.75
N ILE A 92 -4.69 -8.22 -2.22
CA ILE A 92 -3.97 -9.24 -1.44
C ILE A 92 -4.52 -9.27 -0.02
N ALA A 93 -4.73 -8.10 0.56
CA ALA A 93 -5.23 -7.97 1.93
C ALA A 93 -6.18 -6.79 2.07
N GLN A 94 -7.11 -6.92 3.01
CA GLN A 94 -7.90 -5.84 3.55
C GLN A 94 -7.85 -5.94 5.08
N LEU A 95 -7.43 -4.86 5.72
CA LEU A 95 -7.20 -4.73 7.14
C LEU A 95 -8.25 -3.79 7.73
N ASP A 96 -9.10 -4.36 8.58
CA ASP A 96 -10.31 -3.73 9.12
C ASP A 96 -10.13 -3.41 10.60
N LEU A 97 -8.97 -2.88 11.00
CA LEU A 97 -8.63 -2.70 12.41
C LEU A 97 -9.12 -1.36 12.98
N SER A 98 -9.35 -0.36 12.11
CA SER A 98 -9.91 0.94 12.50
C SER A 98 -11.37 1.08 12.04
N PRO A 99 -12.30 1.49 12.93
CA PRO A 99 -13.65 1.88 12.52
C PRO A 99 -13.74 3.32 12.01
N THR A 100 -12.62 4.05 11.96
CA THR A 100 -12.55 5.47 11.60
C THR A 100 -11.63 5.70 10.41
N TRP A 101 -11.67 6.89 9.81
CA TRP A 101 -10.85 7.26 8.66
C TRP A 101 -9.37 6.93 8.87
N ALA A 102 -8.79 6.23 7.90
CA ALA A 102 -7.36 5.91 7.88
C ALA A 102 -6.61 6.97 7.07
N PHE A 103 -5.38 7.28 7.47
CA PHE A 103 -4.53 8.30 6.85
C PHE A 103 -3.12 7.76 6.62
N GLY A 104 -2.25 7.78 7.63
CA GLY A 104 -0.87 7.32 7.51
C GLY A 104 -0.78 5.83 7.21
N VAL A 105 0.12 5.45 6.30
CA VAL A 105 0.46 4.06 6.00
C VAL A 105 1.92 3.97 5.58
N ARG A 106 2.63 2.98 6.10
CA ARG A 106 4.04 2.78 5.74
C ARG A 106 4.50 1.34 5.96
N TRP A 107 5.31 0.84 5.04
CA TRP A 107 6.03 -0.42 5.21
C TRP A 107 7.32 -0.20 5.98
N SER A 108 7.70 -1.15 6.84
CA SER A 108 9.05 -1.19 7.39
C SER A 108 10.06 -1.35 6.25
N PRO A 109 11.32 -0.89 6.40
CA PRO A 109 12.34 -1.02 5.35
C PRO A 109 12.58 -2.46 4.88
N SER A 110 12.30 -3.43 5.75
CA SER A 110 12.37 -4.87 5.44
C SER A 110 11.17 -5.40 4.66
N GLY A 111 10.06 -4.66 4.61
CA GLY A 111 8.79 -5.07 4.01
C GLY A 111 7.95 -6.01 4.87
N LYS A 112 8.45 -6.47 6.02
CA LYS A 112 7.78 -7.49 6.85
C LYS A 112 6.57 -6.96 7.62
N THR A 113 6.58 -5.67 7.94
CA THR A 113 5.60 -5.03 8.82
C THR A 113 4.97 -3.85 8.09
N LEU A 114 3.65 -3.77 8.12
CA LEU A 114 2.88 -2.64 7.66
C LEU A 114 2.34 -1.89 8.86
N ALA A 115 2.65 -0.60 8.98
CA ALA A 115 1.99 0.25 9.95
C ALA A 115 0.97 1.15 9.28
N TYR A 116 -0.18 1.36 9.91
CA TYR A 116 -1.12 2.39 9.50
C TYR A 116 -1.84 3.01 10.68
N ALA A 117 -2.27 4.25 10.50
CA ALA A 117 -2.90 5.05 11.55
C ALA A 117 -4.04 5.90 10.98
N GLY A 118 -4.89 6.40 11.86
CA GLY A 118 -6.08 7.15 11.49
C GLY A 118 -6.64 7.98 12.63
N HIS A 119 -7.93 8.27 12.55
CA HIS A 119 -8.62 9.17 13.47
C HIS A 119 -8.92 8.55 14.85
N SER A 120 -8.67 7.25 15.03
CA SER A 120 -8.89 6.52 16.29
C SER A 120 -7.81 6.76 17.35
N SER A 121 -6.79 7.58 17.06
CA SER A 121 -5.62 7.77 17.94
C SER A 121 -4.90 6.43 18.25
N MET A 122 -4.95 5.50 17.30
CA MET A 122 -4.26 4.23 17.33
C MET A 122 -3.31 4.11 16.14
N ILE A 123 -2.13 3.53 16.38
CA ILE A 123 -1.28 2.98 15.33
C ILE A 123 -1.46 1.47 15.33
N TYR A 124 -1.66 0.89 14.15
CA TYR A 124 -1.72 -0.55 13.96
C TYR A 124 -0.45 -1.00 13.26
N PHE A 125 0.20 -2.03 13.79
CA PHE A 125 1.32 -2.73 13.17
C PHE A 125 0.83 -4.11 12.75
N VAL A 126 1.06 -4.48 11.50
CA VAL A 126 0.57 -5.73 10.93
C VAL A 126 1.72 -6.47 10.28
N ASP A 127 2.02 -7.64 10.84
CA ASP A 127 2.97 -8.59 10.28
C ASP A 127 2.24 -9.65 9.44
N ASP A 128 2.96 -10.31 8.54
CA ASP A 128 2.45 -11.39 7.68
C ASP A 128 1.18 -11.02 6.90
N VAL A 129 1.19 -9.84 6.29
CA VAL A 129 0.02 -9.24 5.60
C VAL A 129 -0.56 -10.13 4.49
N GLU A 130 0.28 -10.94 3.83
CA GLU A 130 -0.11 -11.79 2.71
C GLU A 130 -0.63 -13.18 3.13
N GLY A 131 -0.27 -13.62 4.34
CA GLY A 131 -0.58 -14.94 4.88
C GLY A 131 -1.67 -14.88 5.94
N SER A 132 -1.26 -14.86 7.21
CA SER A 132 -2.14 -14.73 8.36
C SER A 132 -1.82 -13.42 9.10
N PRO A 133 -2.49 -12.31 8.75
CA PRO A 133 -2.17 -11.00 9.32
C PRO A 133 -2.24 -10.99 10.84
N ALA A 134 -1.11 -10.72 11.47
CA ALA A 134 -0.99 -10.59 12.92
C ALA A 134 -0.89 -9.10 13.28
N ALA A 135 -1.91 -8.58 13.97
CA ALA A 135 -2.01 -7.16 14.27
C ALA A 135 -1.68 -6.87 15.74
N GLN A 136 -0.92 -5.81 15.97
CA GLN A 136 -0.73 -5.16 17.26
C GLN A 136 -1.16 -3.70 17.16
N ASN A 137 -1.65 -3.11 18.25
CA ASN A 137 -2.06 -1.71 18.26
C ASN A 137 -1.46 -0.94 19.44
N LEU A 138 -1.07 0.30 19.17
CA LEU A 138 -0.60 1.25 20.16
C LEU A 138 -1.60 2.39 20.26
N ALA A 139 -2.23 2.54 21.43
CA ALA A 139 -3.10 3.67 21.73
C ALA A 139 -2.27 4.86 22.19
N LEU A 140 -2.47 6.01 21.55
CA LEU A 140 -1.84 7.28 21.91
C LEU A 140 -2.86 8.22 22.53
N ARG A 141 -2.40 9.07 23.45
CA ARG A 141 -3.25 10.06 24.13
C ARG A 141 -3.49 11.31 23.28
N ASP A 142 -2.65 11.53 22.28
CA ASP A 142 -2.68 12.72 21.44
C ASP A 142 -3.52 12.51 20.16
N LEU A 143 -4.10 13.63 19.71
CA LEU A 143 -5.11 13.74 18.65
C LEU A 143 -4.55 13.45 17.24
N PRO A 144 -5.44 13.22 16.26
CA PRO A 144 -5.38 12.08 15.37
C PRO A 144 -4.08 12.04 14.59
N LEU A 145 -3.59 10.81 14.43
CA LEU A 145 -2.32 10.56 13.79
C LEU A 145 -2.48 10.73 12.29
N ARG A 146 -1.70 11.66 11.74
CA ARG A 146 -1.77 12.02 10.32
C ARG A 146 -0.92 11.09 9.45
N ASP A 147 0.26 10.71 9.95
CA ASP A 147 1.21 9.89 9.22
C ASP A 147 1.98 8.95 10.16
N VAL A 148 2.67 7.97 9.59
CA VAL A 148 3.54 7.02 10.28
C VAL A 148 4.91 7.04 9.61
N ASP A 149 5.99 7.26 10.38
CA ASP A 149 7.37 7.38 9.84
C ASP A 149 8.14 6.04 9.86
N SER A 150 8.99 5.80 8.87
CA SER A 150 9.68 4.51 8.63
C SER A 150 10.80 4.23 9.62
N PHE A 151 11.29 5.26 10.32
CA PHE A 151 12.30 5.08 11.35
C PHE A 151 11.71 4.62 12.69
N CYS A 152 10.38 4.48 12.78
CA CYS A 152 9.71 4.13 14.02
C CYS A 152 9.50 2.62 14.21
N PHE A 153 9.74 1.77 13.20
CA PHE A 153 9.51 0.31 13.26
C PHE A 153 10.16 -0.47 12.10
#